data_AF-A0A388Q5H9-F1
#
_entry.id   AF-A0A388Q5H9-F1
#
_cell.length_a   1.000
_cell.length_b   1.000
_cell.length_c   1.000
_cell.angle_alpha   90.00
_cell.angle_beta   90.00
_cell.angle_gamma   90.00
#
_symmetry.space_group_name_H-M   'P 1'
#
loop_
_entity.id
_entity.type
_entity.pdbx_description
1 polymer ?
#
loop_
_entity_poly.entity_id
_entity_poly.type
_entity_poly.pdbx_seq_one_letter_code
_entity_poly.pdbx_strand_id
1 'polypeptide(L)'
;MGFSFLRYYKVFNIAQCKDLTKEFLPKENEEHARLAHCEVIVDDMQNRPRIQVKGKEAYYQPKDDFINMPPIKSFRNAESYYAVLFHELVHSTGHESRLNRKEVTEKVVFGSESYSLEELTAEIGACFLNHSPGF
;
A
#
# COMPACT_ATOMS: atom_id res chain seq x y z
N MET A 1 -34.18 0.48 -8.98
CA MET A 1 -33.42 1.74 -8.97
C MET A 1 -33.07 2.04 -7.52
N GLY A 2 -31.81 1.90 -7.12
CA GLY A 2 -31.36 2.27 -5.77
C GLY A 2 -30.87 3.71 -5.77
N PHE A 3 -31.18 4.49 -4.73
CA PHE A 3 -30.60 5.83 -4.55
C PHE A 3 -29.33 5.70 -3.71
N SER A 4 -28.23 6.25 -4.21
CA SER A 4 -26.99 6.41 -3.43
C SER A 4 -27.09 7.70 -2.62
N PHE A 5 -26.72 7.66 -1.34
CA PHE A 5 -26.62 8.84 -0.50
C PHE A 5 -25.27 8.88 0.22
N LEU A 6 -24.78 10.08 0.47
CA LEU A 6 -23.59 10.36 1.26
C LEU A 6 -24.02 11.00 2.58
N ARG A 7 -23.48 10.54 3.71
CA ARG A 7 -23.76 11.09 5.04
C ARG A 7 -22.47 11.41 5.78
N TYR A 8 -22.45 12.56 6.43
CA TYR A 8 -21.36 12.99 7.30
C TYR A 8 -21.61 12.55 8.74
N TYR A 9 -20.52 12.17 9.42
CA TYR A 9 -20.51 11.86 10.85
C TYR A 9 -19.49 12.76 11.55
N LYS A 10 -19.80 13.16 12.78
CA LYS A 10 -18.86 13.88 13.65
C LYS A 10 -18.22 12.87 14.59
N VAL A 11 -16.89 12.83 14.61
CA VAL A 11 -16.09 11.97 15.48
C VAL A 11 -15.10 12.82 16.27
N PHE A 12 -14.68 12.33 17.43
CA PHE A 12 -13.74 13.00 18.32
C PHE A 12 -12.55 12.07 18.60
N ASN A 13 -11.34 12.61 18.57
CA ASN A 13 -10.15 11.87 18.96
C ASN A 13 -10.19 11.60 20.47
N ILE A 14 -9.64 10.47 20.92
CA ILE A 14 -9.62 10.10 22.34
C ILE A 14 -9.01 11.18 23.25
N ALA A 15 -8.00 11.91 22.76
CA ALA A 15 -7.36 13.01 23.47
C ALA A 15 -8.30 14.21 23.73
N GLN A 16 -9.44 14.27 23.05
CA GLN A 16 -10.46 15.31 23.22
C GLN A 16 -11.56 14.90 24.21
N CYS A 17 -11.51 13.69 24.76
CA CYS A 17 -12.51 13.12 25.65
C CYS A 17 -11.99 13.03 27.10
N LYS A 18 -12.90 13.03 28.07
CA LYS A 18 -12.62 12.82 29.51
C LYS A 18 -13.37 11.58 30.00
N ASP A 19 -12.93 11.02 31.13
CA ASP A 19 -13.59 9.91 31.84
C ASP A 19 -13.75 8.63 31.00
N LEU A 20 -12.82 8.38 30.07
CA LEU A 20 -12.78 7.14 29.28
C LEU A 20 -12.06 6.01 30.03
N THR A 21 -12.55 4.78 29.86
CA THR A 21 -11.87 3.59 30.39
C THR A 21 -10.57 3.33 29.63
N LYS A 22 -9.57 2.74 30.31
CA LYS A 22 -8.25 2.43 29.72
C LYS A 22 -8.32 1.49 28.51
N GLU A 23 -9.43 0.78 28.35
CA GLU A 23 -9.69 -0.15 27.24
C GLU A 23 -9.74 0.56 25.88
N PHE A 24 -10.05 1.86 25.85
CA PHE A 24 -10.09 2.64 24.63
C PHE A 24 -8.73 3.21 24.20
N LEU A 25 -7.70 3.10 25.06
CA LEU A 25 -6.38 3.61 24.73
C LEU A 25 -5.68 2.67 23.73
N PRO A 26 -4.98 3.21 22.71
CA PRO A 26 -4.22 2.39 21.79
C PRO A 26 -3.15 1.61 22.55
N LYS A 27 -3.00 0.33 22.19
CA LYS A 27 -1.93 -0.53 22.72
C LYS A 27 -0.63 -0.18 21.99
N GLU A 28 0.48 -0.10 22.71
CA GLU A 28 1.80 -0.01 22.07
C GLU A 28 2.11 -1.34 21.36
N ASN A 29 2.51 -1.27 20.08
CA ASN A 29 2.98 -2.43 19.33
C ASN A 29 4.49 -2.57 19.51
N GLU A 30 4.96 -3.80 19.74
CA GLU A 30 6.39 -4.11 19.78
C GLU A 30 7.02 -4.07 18.39
N GLU A 31 8.17 -3.39 18.29
CA GLU A 31 8.88 -3.09 17.05
C GLU A 31 9.35 -4.34 16.27
N HIS A 32 9.69 -5.43 16.96
CA HIS A 32 10.22 -6.65 16.33
C HIS A 32 9.18 -7.49 15.59
N ALA A 33 7.88 -7.31 15.87
CA ALA A 33 6.82 -7.97 15.11
C ALA A 33 6.69 -7.39 13.68
N ARG A 34 7.30 -6.23 13.41
CA ARG A 34 6.97 -5.42 12.24
C ARG A 34 7.41 -5.95 10.90
N LEU A 35 8.68 -6.31 10.80
CA LEU A 35 9.25 -6.78 9.53
C LEU A 35 8.71 -8.16 9.12
N ALA A 36 8.46 -9.04 10.08
CA ALA A 36 7.83 -10.33 9.81
C ALA A 36 6.39 -10.16 9.30
N HIS A 37 5.67 -9.16 9.80
CA HIS A 37 4.34 -8.84 9.31
C HIS A 37 4.35 -8.35 7.86
N CYS A 38 5.37 -7.57 7.44
CA CYS A 38 5.50 -7.18 6.04
C CYS A 38 5.60 -8.38 5.11
N GLU A 39 6.45 -9.35 5.45
CA GLU A 39 6.60 -10.57 4.64
C GLU A 39 5.27 -11.32 4.54
N VAL A 40 4.50 -11.41 5.63
CA VAL A 40 3.17 -12.02 5.62
C VAL A 40 2.22 -11.28 4.68
N ILE A 41 2.15 -9.94 4.74
CA ILE A 41 1.33 -9.14 3.82
C ILE A 41 1.71 -9.43 2.37
N VAL A 42 3.00 -9.48 2.07
CA VAL A 42 3.49 -9.76 0.72
C VAL A 42 3.11 -11.17 0.32
N ASP A 43 3.43 -12.19 1.11
CA ASP A 43 3.23 -13.59 0.75
C ASP A 43 1.75 -14.01 0.69
N ASP A 44 0.87 -13.40 1.47
CA ASP A 44 -0.57 -13.68 1.49
C ASP A 44 -1.33 -12.99 0.35
N MET A 45 -0.68 -12.12 -0.44
CA MET A 45 -1.32 -11.48 -1.58
C MET A 45 -1.78 -12.54 -2.61
N GLN A 46 -3.09 -12.61 -2.83
CA GLN A 46 -3.66 -13.47 -3.87
C GLN A 46 -3.26 -12.98 -5.26
N ASN A 47 -2.89 -13.92 -6.16
CA ASN A 47 -2.40 -13.62 -7.51
C ASN A 47 -1.28 -12.57 -7.52
N ARG A 48 -0.35 -12.66 -6.55
CA ARG A 48 0.81 -11.78 -6.42
C ARG A 48 1.66 -11.73 -7.70
N PRO A 49 2.14 -10.55 -8.13
CA PRO A 49 3.04 -10.46 -9.26
C PRO A 49 4.38 -11.11 -8.91
N ARG A 50 5.16 -11.51 -9.91
CA ARG A 50 6.53 -11.97 -9.63
C ARG A 50 7.33 -10.80 -9.05
N ILE A 51 7.97 -10.97 -7.91
CA ILE A 51 8.93 -10.00 -7.37
C ILE A 51 10.34 -10.45 -7.75
N GLN A 52 11.12 -9.58 -8.36
CA GLN A 52 12.53 -9.82 -8.67
C GLN A 52 13.41 -8.71 -8.10
N VAL A 53 14.66 -9.05 -7.77
CA VAL A 53 15.64 -8.10 -7.27
C VAL A 53 16.73 -7.88 -8.32
N LYS A 54 16.66 -6.79 -9.08
CA LYS A 54 17.62 -6.46 -10.15
C LYS A 54 17.82 -4.95 -10.30
N GLY A 55 19.01 -4.56 -10.73
CA GLY A 55 19.29 -3.15 -11.05
C GLY A 55 19.23 -2.22 -9.83
N LYS A 56 18.85 -0.97 -10.07
CA LYS A 56 18.86 0.11 -9.06
C LYS A 56 17.51 0.81 -8.88
N GLU A 57 16.50 0.43 -9.64
CA GLU A 57 15.20 1.11 -9.67
C GLU A 57 14.10 0.16 -9.17
N ALA A 58 13.15 0.71 -8.41
CA ALA A 58 11.91 0.02 -8.07
C ALA A 58 10.85 0.41 -9.10
N TYR A 59 10.07 -0.57 -9.56
CA TYR A 59 8.91 -0.34 -10.42
C TYR A 59 8.07 -1.61 -10.55
N TYR A 60 6.77 -1.42 -10.73
CA TYR A 60 5.86 -2.41 -11.29
C TYR A 60 5.85 -2.31 -12.83
N GLN A 61 5.92 -3.45 -13.50
CA GLN A 61 5.80 -3.56 -14.96
C GLN A 61 4.45 -4.20 -15.32
N PRO A 62 3.44 -3.42 -15.74
CA PRO A 62 2.10 -3.93 -16.01
C PRO A 62 2.04 -5.01 -17.08
N LYS A 63 2.83 -4.88 -18.15
CA LYS A 63 2.74 -5.78 -19.31
C LYS A 63 3.14 -7.22 -19.00
N ASP A 64 4.18 -7.38 -18.19
CA ASP A 64 4.78 -8.68 -17.87
C ASP A 64 4.42 -9.14 -16.44
N ASP A 65 3.59 -8.35 -15.74
CA ASP A 65 3.09 -8.59 -14.40
C ASP A 65 4.18 -8.95 -13.36
N PHE A 66 5.18 -8.07 -13.25
CA PHE A 66 6.25 -8.24 -12.25
C PHE A 66 6.61 -6.92 -11.56
N ILE A 67 7.12 -7.04 -10.34
CA ILE A 67 7.73 -5.96 -9.59
C ILE A 67 9.25 -6.16 -9.61
N ASN A 68 9.97 -5.10 -9.97
CA ASN A 68 11.40 -5.01 -9.78
C ASN A 68 11.71 -4.22 -8.51
N MET A 69 12.61 -4.75 -7.69
CA MET A 69 13.17 -4.04 -6.54
C MET A 69 14.70 -3.95 -6.66
N PRO A 70 15.33 -2.85 -6.20
CA PRO A 70 16.75 -2.82 -5.90
C PRO A 70 17.09 -3.78 -4.73
N PRO A 71 18.34 -4.22 -4.59
CA PRO A 71 18.75 -5.00 -3.42
C PRO A 71 18.45 -4.29 -2.11
N ILE A 72 17.88 -4.96 -1.10
CA ILE A 72 17.49 -4.34 0.18
C ILE A 72 18.58 -3.47 0.82
N LYS A 73 19.85 -3.86 0.65
CA LYS A 73 21.04 -3.11 1.14
C LYS A 73 21.25 -1.73 0.49
N SER A 74 20.55 -1.42 -0.61
CA SER A 74 20.59 -0.07 -1.20
C SER A 74 19.61 0.90 -0.54
N PHE A 75 18.73 0.39 0.33
CA PHE A 75 17.80 1.20 1.10
C PHE A 75 18.41 1.56 2.46
N ARG A 76 17.90 2.64 3.05
CA ARG A 76 18.36 3.14 4.36
C ARG A 76 18.13 2.11 5.47
N ASN A 77 16.99 1.41 5.42
CA ASN A 77 16.57 0.39 6.36
C ASN A 77 15.50 -0.51 5.70
N ALA A 78 15.07 -1.56 6.41
CA ALA A 78 14.11 -2.52 5.90
C ALA A 78 12.71 -1.90 5.72
N GLU A 79 12.32 -0.97 6.58
CA GLU A 79 11.04 -0.25 6.50
C GLU A 79 10.95 0.55 5.21
N SER A 80 12.04 1.21 4.79
CA SER A 80 12.09 1.95 3.53
C SER A 80 11.97 1.02 2.33
N TYR A 81 12.51 -0.20 2.42
CA TYR A 81 12.37 -1.22 1.37
C TYR A 81 10.91 -1.67 1.25
N TYR A 82 10.25 -1.99 2.36
CA TYR A 82 8.86 -2.42 2.36
C TYR A 82 7.89 -1.32 1.97
N ALA A 83 8.14 -0.07 2.38
CA ALA A 83 7.32 1.06 1.95
C ALA A 83 7.29 1.19 0.41
N VAL A 84 8.45 1.07 -0.24
CA VAL A 84 8.55 1.08 -1.71
C VAL A 84 7.94 -0.18 -2.31
N LEU A 85 8.18 -1.36 -1.73
CA LEU A 85 7.57 -2.59 -2.22
C LEU A 85 6.03 -2.54 -2.15
N PHE A 86 5.46 -2.00 -1.07
CA PHE A 86 4.02 -1.85 -0.92
C PHE A 86 3.44 -0.88 -1.95
N HIS A 87 4.13 0.22 -2.25
CA HIS A 87 3.75 1.11 -3.35
C HIS A 87 3.65 0.34 -4.68
N GLU A 88 4.68 -0.43 -5.05
CA GLU A 88 4.65 -1.22 -6.29
C GLU A 88 3.62 -2.36 -6.26
N LEU A 89 3.36 -2.94 -5.08
CA LEU A 89 2.29 -3.94 -4.93
C LEU A 89 0.92 -3.32 -5.16
N VAL A 90 0.66 -2.10 -4.68
CA VAL A 90 -0.61 -1.41 -4.94
C VAL A 90 -0.76 -1.12 -6.43
N HIS A 91 0.28 -0.65 -7.12
CA HIS A 91 0.25 -0.56 -8.59
C HIS A 91 -0.13 -1.89 -9.23
N SER A 92 0.48 -2.98 -8.77
CA SER A 92 0.21 -4.30 -9.32
C SER A 92 -1.23 -4.77 -9.14
N THR A 93 -1.96 -4.29 -8.13
CA THR A 93 -3.39 -4.61 -7.98
C THR A 93 -4.24 -4.09 -9.14
N GLY A 94 -3.75 -3.11 -9.90
CA GLY A 94 -4.43 -2.56 -11.07
C GLY A 94 -4.36 -3.43 -12.33
N HIS A 95 -3.56 -4.50 -12.33
CA HIS A 95 -3.45 -5.43 -13.46
C HIS A 95 -4.81 -5.99 -13.91
N GLU A 96 -4.94 -6.36 -15.18
CA GLU A 96 -6.17 -6.89 -15.78
C GLU A 96 -6.70 -8.17 -15.09
N SER A 97 -5.80 -8.98 -14.54
CA SER A 97 -6.14 -10.20 -13.78
C SER A 97 -6.61 -9.93 -12.34
N ARG A 98 -6.67 -8.66 -11.92
CA ARG A 98 -6.99 -8.21 -10.56
C ARG A 98 -8.09 -7.15 -10.59
N LEU A 99 -7.81 -5.91 -10.20
CA LEU A 99 -8.82 -4.84 -10.15
C LEU A 99 -9.08 -4.21 -11.52
N ASN A 100 -8.22 -4.48 -12.51
CA ASN A 100 -8.36 -3.97 -13.87
C ASN A 100 -8.58 -2.45 -13.90
N ARG A 101 -7.70 -1.71 -13.21
CA ARG A 101 -7.77 -0.24 -13.19
C ARG A 101 -7.28 0.28 -14.54
N LYS A 102 -8.11 1.07 -15.20
CA LYS A 102 -7.81 1.69 -16.51
C LYS A 102 -6.53 2.52 -16.47
N GLU A 103 -6.20 3.13 -15.33
CA GLU A 103 -4.98 3.90 -15.15
C GLU A 103 -3.70 3.03 -15.16
N VAL A 104 -3.83 1.70 -15.05
CA VAL A 104 -2.73 0.72 -15.16
C VAL A 104 -2.80 -0.05 -16.48
N THR A 105 -3.99 -0.41 -16.94
CA THR A 105 -4.18 -1.28 -18.11
C THR A 105 -4.19 -0.52 -19.44
N GLU A 106 -4.52 0.77 -19.44
CA GLU A 106 -4.44 1.60 -20.64
C GLU A 106 -3.07 2.28 -20.78
N LYS A 107 -2.78 2.77 -21.99
CA LYS A 107 -1.54 3.49 -22.26
C LYS A 107 -1.59 4.87 -21.58
N VAL A 108 -0.99 4.94 -20.39
CA VAL A 108 -0.83 6.18 -19.64
C VAL A 108 0.50 6.85 -19.98
N VAL A 109 0.49 8.17 -20.10
CA VAL A 109 1.69 8.99 -20.37
C VAL A 109 2.21 9.50 -19.04
N PHE A 110 3.51 9.35 -18.78
CA PHE A 110 4.14 9.89 -17.58
C PHE A 110 3.81 11.39 -17.41
N GLY A 111 3.38 11.77 -16.20
CA GLY A 111 2.97 13.14 -15.87
C GLY A 111 1.58 13.54 -16.35
N SER A 112 0.77 12.62 -16.90
CA SER A 112 -0.64 12.88 -17.17
C SER A 112 -1.48 12.91 -15.89
N GLU A 113 -2.75 13.34 -16.01
CA GLU A 113 -3.72 13.26 -14.93
C GLU A 113 -3.98 11.80 -14.52
N SER A 114 -4.16 10.90 -15.48
CA SER A 114 -4.34 9.46 -15.22
C SER A 114 -3.14 8.84 -14.51
N TYR A 115 -1.93 9.24 -14.89
CA TYR A 115 -0.70 8.85 -14.19
C TYR A 115 -0.73 9.32 -12.73
N SER A 116 -1.02 10.60 -12.51
CA SER A 116 -1.08 11.19 -11.16
C SER A 116 -2.15 10.56 -10.28
N LEU A 117 -3.28 10.14 -10.86
CA LEU A 117 -4.35 9.45 -10.13
C LEU A 117 -3.93 8.05 -9.68
N GLU A 118 -3.18 7.34 -10.51
CA GLU A 118 -2.65 6.02 -10.16
C GLU A 118 -1.55 6.10 -9.10
N GLU A 119 -0.64 7.07 -9.21
CA GLU A 119 0.36 7.37 -8.17
C GLU A 119 -0.31 7.73 -6.83
N LEU A 120 -1.38 8.55 -6.85
CA LEU A 120 -2.16 8.85 -5.65
C LEU A 120 -2.79 7.59 -5.04
N THR A 121 -3.31 6.70 -5.89
CA THR A 121 -3.89 5.42 -5.46
C THR A 121 -2.82 4.52 -4.84
N ALA A 122 -1.65 4.44 -5.47
CA ALA A 122 -0.51 3.67 -4.98
C ALA A 122 0.01 4.18 -3.64
N GLU A 123 0.23 5.49 -3.52
CA GLU A 123 0.71 6.14 -2.29
C GLU A 123 -0.28 5.99 -1.12
N ILE A 124 -1.58 6.25 -1.35
CA ILE A 124 -2.60 6.07 -0.31
C ILE A 124 -2.70 4.58 0.10
N GLY A 125 -2.70 3.66 -0.87
CA GLY A 125 -2.73 2.23 -0.58
C GLY A 125 -1.50 1.78 0.22
N ALA A 126 -0.32 2.27 -0.15
CA ALA A 126 0.91 1.99 0.57
C ALA A 126 0.87 2.57 1.98
N CYS A 127 0.30 3.77 2.18
CA CYS A 127 0.12 4.34 3.52
C CYS A 127 -0.73 3.45 4.43
N PHE A 128 -1.80 2.83 3.90
CA PHE A 128 -2.59 1.87 4.66
C PHE A 128 -1.82 0.59 4.98
N LEU A 129 -1.06 0.03 4.03
CA LEU A 129 -0.22 -1.15 4.26
C LEU A 129 0.90 -0.87 5.27
N ASN A 130 1.48 0.32 5.20
CA ASN A 130 2.48 0.85 6.13
C ASN A 130 1.89 1.20 7.53
N HIS A 131 0.61 0.98 7.78
CA HIS A 131 -0.03 1.13 9.09
C HIS A 131 -0.90 -0.08 9.45
N SER A 132 -0.75 -1.19 8.72
CA SER A 132 -1.46 -2.44 9.01
C SER A 132 -1.09 -2.93 10.42
N PRO A 133 -2.00 -3.56 11.19
CA PRO A 133 -1.71 -4.02 12.54
C PRO A 133 -0.48 -4.94 12.57
N GLY A 134 0.62 -4.40 13.10
CA GLY A 134 1.91 -5.07 13.04
C GLY A 134 2.89 -4.45 12.07
N PHE A 135 2.70 -3.25 11.53
CA PHE A 135 3.73 -2.40 10.94
C PHE A 135 3.54 -0.95 11.39
#